data_AF-A0A820HTR7-F1
#
_entry.id   AF-A0A820HTR7-F1
#
_cell.length_a   1.000
_cell.length_b   1.000
_cell.length_c   1.000
_cell.angle_alpha   90.00
_cell.angle_beta   90.00
_cell.angle_gamma   90.00
#
_symmetry.space_group_name_H-M   'P 1'
#
loop_
_entity.id
_entity.type
_entity.pdbx_description
1 polymer ?
#
loop_
_entity_poly.entity_id
_entity_poly.type
_entity_poly.pdbx_seq_one_letter_code
_entity_poly.pdbx_strand_id
1 'polypeptide(L)'
;GEYRKVYNRMKYYIKEPSALHLIDQLLTLGRKQRIHADNALDSGLFYSDPLVADLKELLSKYHSMFDLKETPRNIKHQKSKFLNLPCKPIY
;
A
#
# COMPACT_ATOMS: atom_id res chain seq x y z
N GLY A 1 -14.29 3.50 -26.61
CA GLY A 1 -12.86 3.13 -26.76
C GLY A 1 -12.24 3.03 -25.38
N GLU A 2 -11.67 1.88 -25.04
CA GLU A 2 -10.96 1.67 -23.78
C GLU A 2 -9.55 2.28 -23.90
N TYR A 3 -9.41 3.57 -23.61
CA TYR A 3 -8.11 4.23 -23.56
C TYR A 3 -7.42 4.01 -22.21
N ARG A 4 -6.09 4.04 -22.19
CA ARG A 4 -5.26 3.92 -20.99
C ARG A 4 -5.58 5.07 -20.01
N LYS A 5 -5.98 4.72 -18.78
CA LYS A 5 -6.46 5.69 -17.75
C LYS A 5 -5.56 5.78 -16.51
N VAL A 6 -4.38 5.12 -16.52
CA VAL A 6 -3.47 5.06 -15.35
C VAL A 6 -3.06 6.46 -14.89
N TYR A 7 -2.51 7.26 -15.80
CA TYR A 7 -2.13 8.66 -15.56
C TYR A 7 -3.29 9.46 -14.94
N ASN A 8 -4.46 9.43 -15.58
CA ASN A 8 -5.63 10.22 -15.18
C ASN A 8 -6.19 9.84 -13.81
N ARG A 9 -6.02 8.59 -13.37
CA ARG A 9 -6.44 8.13 -12.05
C ARG A 9 -5.40 8.45 -10.98
N MET A 10 -4.12 8.34 -11.30
CA MET A 10 -3.04 8.48 -10.31
C MET A 10 -2.63 9.93 -10.04
N LYS A 11 -2.88 10.86 -10.98
CA LYS A 11 -2.53 12.28 -10.82
C LYS A 11 -3.10 12.96 -9.56
N TYR A 12 -4.16 12.41 -8.98
CA TYR A 12 -4.78 12.94 -7.76
C TYR A 12 -4.07 12.51 -6.48
N TYR A 13 -3.32 11.40 -6.52
CA TYR A 13 -2.63 10.83 -5.36
C TYR A 13 -1.13 11.09 -5.40
N ILE A 14 -0.56 11.10 -6.60
CA ILE A 14 0.88 11.25 -6.82
C ILE A 14 1.12 12.64 -7.42
N LYS A 15 1.82 13.47 -6.64
CA LYS A 15 2.17 14.83 -7.05
C LYS A 15 3.40 14.86 -7.97
N GLU A 16 4.30 13.90 -7.78
CA GLU A 16 5.56 13.81 -8.52
C GLU A 16 5.35 13.23 -9.93
N PRO A 17 5.68 13.98 -11.00
CA PRO A 17 5.51 13.51 -12.38
C PRO A 17 6.39 12.30 -12.71
N SER A 18 7.63 12.26 -12.19
CA SER A 18 8.56 11.16 -12.39
C SER A 18 8.03 9.85 -11.79
N ALA A 19 7.41 9.92 -10.61
CA ALA A 19 6.77 8.77 -9.97
C ALA A 19 5.60 8.24 -10.79
N LEU A 20 4.79 9.15 -11.31
CA LEU A 20 3.63 8.78 -12.12
C LEU A 20 4.05 8.10 -13.43
N HIS A 21 5.13 8.60 -14.07
CA HIS A 21 5.68 8.00 -15.29
C HIS A 21 6.20 6.58 -15.04
N LEU A 22 6.96 6.38 -13.97
CA LEU A 22 7.50 5.07 -13.61
C LEU A 22 6.38 4.05 -13.37
N ILE A 23 5.34 4.44 -12.64
CA ILE A 23 4.19 3.55 -12.37
C ILE A 23 3.43 3.24 -13.66
N ASP A 24 3.30 4.21 -14.57
CA ASP A 24 2.71 3.94 -15.88
C ASP A 24 3.53 2.87 -16.63
N GLN A 25 4.85 2.98 -16.67
CA GLN A 25 5.69 1.97 -17.32
C GLN A 25 5.61 0.58 -16.65
N LEU A 26 5.48 0.52 -15.32
CA LEU A 26 5.32 -0.72 -14.55
C LEU A 26 3.96 -1.40 -14.77
N LEU A 27 2.89 -0.63 -14.90
CA LEU A 27 1.52 -1.13 -15.10
C LEU A 27 1.19 -1.45 -16.57
N THR A 28 2.20 -1.56 -17.42
CA THR A 28 2.02 -2.03 -18.80
C THR A 28 1.68 -3.52 -18.82
N LEU A 29 0.59 -3.87 -19.54
CA LEU A 29 0.04 -5.22 -19.59
C LEU A 29 0.99 -6.22 -20.26
N GLY A 30 1.62 -5.83 -21.36
CA GLY A 30 2.55 -6.68 -22.09
C GLY A 30 3.89 -6.82 -21.36
N ARG A 31 4.28 -8.05 -21.00
CA ARG A 31 5.57 -8.32 -20.30
C ARG A 31 6.79 -7.80 -21.07
N LYS A 32 6.78 -7.87 -22.40
CA LYS A 32 7.87 -7.38 -23.27
C LYS A 32 7.99 -5.85 -23.32
N GLN A 33 6.88 -5.15 -23.05
CA GLN A 33 6.79 -3.70 -23.10
C GLN A 33 6.84 -3.08 -21.70
N ARG A 34 6.82 -3.91 -20.66
CA ARG A 34 6.97 -3.50 -19.27
C ARG A 34 8.42 -3.17 -19.01
N ILE A 35 8.65 -2.12 -18.22
CA ILE A 35 9.99 -1.73 -17.80
C ILE A 35 10.65 -2.84 -16.95
N HIS A 36 11.94 -3.08 -17.19
CA HIS A 36 12.78 -3.97 -16.39
C HIS A 36 13.22 -3.28 -15.09
N ALA A 37 13.63 -4.06 -14.09
CA ALA A 37 14.04 -3.53 -12.79
C ALA A 37 15.23 -2.57 -12.90
N ASP A 38 16.25 -2.91 -13.69
CA ASP A 38 17.44 -2.08 -13.89
C ASP A 38 17.05 -0.71 -14.47
N ASN A 39 16.25 -0.71 -15.54
CA ASN A 39 15.73 0.51 -16.16
C ASN A 39 14.81 1.32 -15.22
N ALA A 40 14.11 0.66 -14.29
CA ALA A 40 13.25 1.33 -13.32
C ALA A 40 14.07 2.07 -12.26
N LEU A 41 15.20 1.49 -11.83
CA LEU A 41 16.12 2.11 -10.88
C LEU A 41 16.86 3.31 -11.50
N ASP A 42 17.12 3.25 -12.80
CA ASP A 42 17.73 4.37 -13.56
C ASP A 42 16.76 5.52 -13.85
N SER A 43 15.50 5.41 -13.41
CA SER A 43 14.51 6.47 -13.61
C SER A 43 14.83 7.72 -12.79
N GLY A 44 14.43 8.88 -13.32
CA GLY A 44 14.68 10.18 -12.68
C GLY A 44 14.12 10.33 -11.26
N LEU A 45 13.23 9.43 -10.81
CA LEU A 45 12.67 9.44 -9.45
C LEU A 45 13.73 9.29 -8.35
N PHE A 46 14.75 8.46 -8.58
CA PHE A 46 15.77 8.18 -7.57
C PHE A 46 16.91 9.20 -7.56
N TYR A 47 16.98 10.04 -8.60
CA TYR A 47 18.04 11.03 -8.81
C TYR A 47 17.54 12.47 -8.81
N SER A 48 16.24 12.69 -8.61
CA SER A 48 15.65 14.02 -8.44
C SER A 48 15.49 14.36 -6.97
N ASP A 49 15.73 15.62 -6.62
CA ASP A 49 15.44 16.11 -5.27
C ASP A 49 13.93 16.09 -4.97
N PRO A 50 13.50 15.64 -3.77
CA PRO A 50 14.33 15.15 -2.66
C PRO A 50 14.86 13.73 -2.90
N LEU A 51 16.17 13.55 -2.67
CA LEU A 51 16.80 12.23 -2.70
C LEU A 51 16.15 11.27 -1.68
N VAL A 52 16.28 9.98 -1.97
CA VAL A 52 15.73 8.92 -1.13
C VAL A 52 16.29 9.01 0.29
N ALA A 53 15.40 9.26 1.26
CA ALA A 53 15.74 9.39 2.66
C ALA A 53 15.52 8.07 3.43
N ASP A 54 16.09 8.00 4.63
CA ASP A 54 15.91 6.88 5.55
C ASP A 54 14.45 6.76 6.00
N LEU A 55 13.98 5.53 6.22
CA LEU A 55 12.60 5.24 6.61
C LEU A 55 12.33 5.48 8.11
N LYS A 56 13.33 5.90 8.89
CA LYS A 56 13.21 6.10 10.34
C LYS A 56 12.03 6.99 10.74
N GLU A 57 11.80 8.11 10.05
CA GLU A 57 10.68 9.00 10.36
C GLU A 57 9.33 8.33 10.09
N LEU A 58 9.21 7.66 8.95
CA LEU A 58 8.01 6.90 8.58
C LEU A 58 7.74 5.81 9.62
N LEU A 59 8.74 5.02 9.96
CA LEU A 59 8.64 3.93 10.92
C LEU A 59 8.35 4.43 12.34
N SER A 60 8.84 5.61 12.73
CA SER A 60 8.54 6.20 14.03
C SER A 60 7.05 6.49 14.23
N LYS A 61 6.32 6.73 13.13
CA LYS A 61 4.88 7.00 13.14
C LYS A 61 4.04 5.73 13.26
N TYR A 62 4.57 4.57 12.88
CA TYR A 62 3.84 3.31 12.91
C TYR A 62 4.23 2.49 14.15
N HIS A 63 3.25 2.25 15.02
CA HIS A 63 3.35 1.21 16.02
C HIS A 63 3.11 -0.14 15.38
N SER A 64 3.88 -1.16 15.78
CA SER A 64 3.72 -2.52 15.30
C SER A 64 2.25 -2.97 15.46
N MET A 65 1.77 -3.84 14.58
CA MET A 65 0.41 -4.40 14.70
C MET A 65 0.19 -5.12 16.06
N PHE A 66 1.28 -5.53 16.71
CA PHE A 66 1.30 -6.08 18.07
C PHE A 66 1.17 -5.02 19.18
N ASP A 67 1.48 -3.75 18.90
CA ASP A 67 1.40 -2.61 19.83
C ASP A 67 0.14 -1.77 19.65
N LEU A 68 -0.57 -1.96 18.54
CA LEU A 68 -1.95 -1.50 18.33
C LEU A 68 -2.87 -2.25 19.31
N LYS A 69 -2.74 -1.89 20.60
CA LYS A 69 -3.64 -2.32 21.65
C LYS A 69 -5.04 -1.97 21.18
N GLU A 70 -5.82 -3.03 21.03
CA GLU A 70 -7.26 -3.01 20.83
C GLU A 70 -7.83 -1.73 21.43
N THR A 71 -8.44 -0.87 20.60
CA THR A 71 -9.25 0.23 21.12
C THR A 71 -10.10 -0.36 22.24
N PRO A 72 -10.08 0.17 23.48
CA PRO A 72 -10.87 -0.40 24.56
C PRO A 72 -12.31 -0.37 24.07
N ARG A 73 -12.83 -1.52 23.63
CA ARG A 73 -14.22 -1.64 23.23
C ARG A 73 -14.97 -1.34 24.51
N ASN A 74 -15.54 -0.16 24.59
CA ASN A 74 -16.47 0.17 25.66
C ASN A 74 -17.72 -0.69 25.40
N ILE A 75 -17.63 -1.97 25.75
CA ILE A 75 -18.75 -2.91 25.68
C ILE A 75 -19.66 -2.58 26.86
N LYS A 76 -20.36 -1.45 26.75
CA LYS A 76 -21.57 -1.22 27.53
C LYS A 76 -22.61 -2.21 27.01
N HIS A 77 -22.76 -3.31 27.74
CA HIS A 77 -23.97 -4.12 27.79
C HIS A 77 -24.64 -4.44 26.44
N GLN A 78 -24.24 -5.55 25.82
CA GLN A 78 -25.22 -6.45 25.22
C GLN A 78 -24.91 -7.88 25.67
N LYS A 79 -25.71 -8.38 26.61
CA LYS A 79 -25.86 -9.83 26.85
C LYS A 79 -26.49 -10.43 25.59
N SER A 80 -25.72 -10.69 24.54
CA SER A 80 -26.18 -11.46 23.38
C SER A 80 -25.90 -12.95 23.61
N LYS A 81 -26.97 -13.73 23.55
CA LYS A 81 -27.14 -15.14 23.92
C LYS A 81 -26.38 -16.15 23.03
N PHE A 82 -25.06 -16.06 22.91
CA PHE A 82 -24.27 -17.04 22.13
C PHE A 82 -23.08 -17.65 22.88
N LEU A 83 -23.08 -17.60 24.21
CA LEU A 83 -22.27 -18.54 25.01
C LEU A 83 -23.05 -19.86 25.03
N ASN A 84 -22.72 -20.79 24.13
CA ASN A 84 -22.82 -22.27 24.27
C ASN A 84 -22.79 -22.95 22.90
N LEU A 85 -21.74 -22.73 22.10
CA LEU A 85 -21.42 -23.65 21.01
C LEU A 85 -20.15 -24.41 21.38
N PRO A 86 -20.22 -25.73 21.66
CA PRO A 86 -19.04 -26.52 21.92
C PRO A 86 -18.22 -26.59 20.63
N CYS A 87 -17.05 -25.97 20.62
CA CYS A 87 -16.07 -26.16 19.56
C CYS A 87 -15.56 -27.61 19.67
N LYS A 88 -16.01 -28.49 18.78
CA LYS A 88 -15.43 -29.82 18.65
C LYS A 88 -14.12 -29.71 17.87
N PRO A 89 -13.03 -30.36 18.30
CA PRO A 89 -11.79 -30.39 17.55
C PRO A 89 -12.01 -31.15 16.23
N ILE A 90 -11.48 -30.57 15.16
CA ILE A 90 -11.40 -31.20 13.84
C ILE A 90 -10.16 -32.09 13.88
N TYR A 91 -10.35 -33.41 13.75
CA TYR A 91 -9.28 -34.35 13.42
C TYR A 91 -9.07 -34.35 11.90
#